data_AF-A0A4Y1QZK2-F1
#
_entry.id   AF-A0A4Y1QZK2-F1
#
_cell.length_a   1.000
_cell.length_b   1.000
_cell.length_c   1.000
_cell.angle_alpha   90.00
_cell.angle_beta   90.00
_cell.angle_gamma   90.00
#
_symmetry.space_group_name_H-M   'P 1'
#
loop_
_entity.id
_entity.type
_entity.pdbx_description
1 polymer ?
#
loop_
_entity_poly.entity_id
_entity_poly.type
_entity_poly.pdbx_seq_one_letter_code
_entity_poly.pdbx_strand_id
1 'polypeptide(L)'
;MSHRSRHRAHFAFERGARALRRQFQKSVNGNPSDFYASSRHTRRSPKCANGNQGESQAVYRQSKLPTTPKASMEMWLCVKRAISAAERAKRAYDDGRAKVAEAGKALQEHAQLLKEKEAAERQALASEAKAEQMRAALEAARAAARDAEAVSEAIQDALQESERTKAAEIEAAVHSAVQGYRSSDEFTTLLDKEVGSEMADLLYRFKRYNPGQKLNLNFAADPPPLPEGLTEEMIEDYEGEDAEAPGSAEANTVAGDEAAA
;
A
#
# COMPACT_ATOMS: atom_id res chain seq x y z
N MET A 1 13.03 -12.11 -11.45
CA MET A 1 13.27 -13.33 -12.26
C MET A 1 13.78 -12.93 -13.63
N SER A 2 15.00 -13.34 -13.99
CA SER A 2 15.76 -12.85 -15.15
C SER A 2 15.13 -13.23 -16.51
N HIS A 3 15.14 -12.30 -17.46
CA HIS A 3 14.65 -12.45 -18.84
C HIS A 3 15.18 -13.69 -19.58
N ARG A 4 16.34 -14.24 -19.18
CA ARG A 4 16.90 -15.48 -19.74
C ARG A 4 16.08 -16.74 -19.42
N SER A 5 15.33 -16.75 -18.31
CA SER A 5 14.54 -17.93 -17.92
C SER A 5 13.27 -18.08 -18.77
N ARG A 6 12.66 -16.96 -19.18
CA ARG A 6 11.43 -16.96 -20.01
C ARG A 6 11.68 -17.48 -21.42
N HIS A 7 12.81 -17.17 -22.04
CA HIS A 7 13.13 -17.68 -23.39
C HIS A 7 13.41 -19.19 -23.41
N ARG A 8 13.99 -19.76 -22.34
CA ARG A 8 14.28 -21.19 -22.27
C ARG A 8 13.01 -22.04 -22.10
N ALA A 9 12.04 -21.54 -21.33
CA ALA A 9 10.74 -22.18 -21.18
C ALA A 9 9.90 -22.14 -22.48
N HIS A 10 9.94 -21.01 -23.20
CA HIS A 10 9.24 -20.87 -24.49
C HIS A 10 9.79 -21.83 -25.57
N PHE A 11 11.11 -22.00 -25.65
CA PHE A 11 11.73 -22.93 -26.60
C PHE A 11 11.41 -24.40 -26.30
N ALA A 12 11.30 -24.78 -25.03
CA ALA A 12 10.92 -26.15 -24.64
C ALA A 12 9.44 -26.44 -24.99
N PHE A 13 8.55 -25.46 -24.78
CA PHE A 13 7.14 -25.56 -25.14
C PHE A 13 6.93 -25.67 -26.65
N GLU A 14 7.63 -24.87 -27.45
CA GLU A 14 7.54 -24.96 -28.91
C GLU A 14 8.08 -26.28 -29.48
N ARG A 15 9.15 -26.85 -28.89
CA ARG A 15 9.65 -28.16 -29.32
C ARG A 15 8.65 -29.28 -29.02
N GLY A 16 7.99 -29.24 -27.86
CA GLY A 16 6.92 -30.18 -27.51
C GLY A 16 5.70 -30.06 -28.44
N ALA A 17 5.27 -28.83 -28.73
CA ALA A 17 4.13 -28.56 -29.62
C ALA A 17 4.41 -28.95 -31.09
N ARG A 18 5.67 -28.84 -31.56
CA ARG A 18 6.08 -29.32 -32.89
C ARG A 18 6.18 -30.85 -32.96
N ALA A 19 6.58 -31.51 -31.88
CA ALA A 19 6.61 -32.98 -31.80
C ALA A 19 5.19 -33.58 -31.83
N LEU A 20 4.25 -32.99 -31.10
CA LEU A 20 2.84 -33.38 -31.10
C LEU A 20 2.17 -33.12 -32.45
N ARG A 21 2.44 -31.97 -33.11
CA ARG A 21 1.96 -31.72 -34.47
C ARG A 21 2.51 -32.71 -35.50
N ARG A 22 3.76 -33.15 -35.39
CA ARG A 22 4.33 -34.18 -36.29
C ARG A 22 3.72 -35.57 -36.06
N GLN A 23 3.37 -35.92 -34.81
CA GLN A 23 2.64 -37.17 -34.54
C GLN A 23 1.20 -37.12 -35.05
N PHE A 24 0.51 -36.00 -34.89
CA PHE A 24 -0.85 -35.82 -35.40
C PHE A 24 -0.90 -35.77 -36.93
N GLN A 25 0.07 -35.13 -37.58
CA GLN A 25 0.14 -35.09 -39.04
C GLN A 25 0.49 -36.47 -39.64
N LYS A 26 1.22 -37.34 -38.90
CA LYS A 26 1.41 -38.74 -39.28
C LYS A 26 0.16 -39.60 -39.09
N SER A 27 -0.75 -39.27 -38.15
CA SER A 27 -2.01 -39.99 -38.00
C SER A 27 -3.09 -39.52 -38.98
N VAL A 28 -3.02 -38.26 -39.44
CA VAL A 28 -3.99 -37.69 -40.40
C VAL A 28 -3.57 -37.88 -41.86
N ASN A 29 -2.28 -37.90 -42.17
CA ASN A 29 -1.75 -38.18 -43.53
C ASN A 29 -1.20 -39.62 -43.67
N GLY A 30 -1.59 -40.53 -42.79
CA GLY A 30 -1.36 -41.96 -43.00
C GLY A 30 -2.03 -42.37 -44.31
N ASN A 31 -1.24 -42.87 -45.26
CA ASN A 31 -1.70 -43.28 -46.58
C ASN A 31 -3.01 -44.10 -46.49
N PRO A 32 -4.07 -43.74 -47.23
CA PRO A 32 -5.31 -44.52 -47.26
C PRO A 32 -5.10 -45.97 -47.72
N SER A 33 -3.94 -46.31 -48.29
CA SER A 33 -3.56 -47.66 -48.70
C SER A 33 -3.40 -48.64 -47.55
N ASP A 34 -3.05 -48.17 -46.35
CA ASP A 34 -2.66 -49.08 -45.26
C ASP A 34 -3.87 -49.54 -44.44
N PHE A 35 -4.94 -48.73 -44.41
CA PHE A 35 -6.24 -49.14 -43.87
C PHE A 35 -7.02 -50.06 -44.85
N TYR A 36 -6.74 -49.95 -46.15
CA TYR A 36 -7.38 -50.81 -47.17
C TYR A 36 -6.61 -52.12 -47.46
N ALA A 37 -5.33 -52.23 -47.11
CA ALA A 37 -4.56 -53.45 -47.31
C ALA A 37 -4.94 -54.56 -46.32
N SER A 38 -5.35 -54.23 -45.09
CA SER A 38 -5.68 -55.25 -44.08
C SER A 38 -7.09 -55.85 -44.21
N SER A 39 -7.96 -55.27 -45.04
CA SER A 39 -9.34 -55.76 -45.26
C SER A 39 -9.56 -56.49 -46.60
N ARG A 40 -8.51 -56.66 -47.42
CA ARG A 40 -8.60 -57.34 -48.73
C ARG A 40 -7.94 -58.72 -48.78
N HIS A 41 -8.05 -59.54 -47.73
CA HIS A 41 -7.54 -60.93 -47.81
C HIS A 41 -8.50 -62.06 -47.41
N THR A 42 -9.79 -61.79 -47.21
CA THR A 42 -10.76 -62.88 -46.95
C THR A 42 -12.15 -62.64 -47.56
N ARG A 43 -12.23 -62.18 -48.82
CA ARG A 43 -13.46 -62.35 -49.64
C ARG A 43 -13.09 -62.65 -51.09
N ARG A 44 -12.57 -63.84 -51.36
CA ARG A 44 -12.86 -64.51 -52.65
C ARG A 44 -14.24 -65.14 -52.53
N SER A 45 -15.28 -64.35 -52.75
CA SER A 45 -16.55 -64.89 -53.21
C SER A 45 -16.31 -65.50 -54.61
N PRO A 46 -16.79 -66.73 -54.90
CA PRO A 46 -16.75 -67.22 -56.27
C PRO A 46 -17.64 -66.31 -57.12
N LYS A 47 -17.11 -65.87 -58.26
CA LYS A 47 -17.90 -65.29 -59.35
C LYS A 47 -19.05 -66.25 -59.64
N CYS A 48 -20.30 -65.83 -59.42
CA CYS A 48 -21.45 -66.48 -60.03
C CYS A 48 -21.30 -66.31 -61.54
N ALA A 49 -20.81 -67.35 -62.21
CA ALA A 49 -20.91 -67.47 -63.65
C ALA A 49 -22.39 -67.72 -63.96
N ASN A 50 -23.01 -66.74 -64.63
CA ASN A 50 -24.25 -66.97 -65.38
C ASN A 50 -23.96 -68.08 -66.38
N GLY A 51 -24.52 -69.26 -66.13
CA GLY A 51 -24.40 -70.44 -66.97
C GLY A 51 -25.64 -71.29 -66.81
N ASN A 52 -26.58 -71.06 -67.73
CA ASN A 52 -27.61 -71.96 -68.25
C ASN A 52 -28.37 -72.90 -67.30
N GLN A 53 -29.69 -72.71 -67.29
CA GLN A 53 -30.68 -73.79 -67.18
C GLN A 53 -30.23 -75.00 -68.03
N GLY A 54 -30.07 -76.14 -67.39
CA GLY A 54 -29.75 -77.39 -68.06
C GLY A 54 -29.55 -78.49 -67.03
N GLU A 55 -30.63 -79.22 -66.77
CA GLU A 55 -30.63 -80.63 -66.35
C GLU A 55 -29.58 -81.07 -65.32
N SER A 56 -30.00 -81.25 -64.07
CA SER A 56 -29.41 -82.27 -63.20
C SER A 56 -30.40 -82.63 -62.09
N GLN A 57 -31.25 -83.61 -62.37
CA GLN A 57 -31.66 -84.55 -61.34
C GLN A 57 -30.38 -85.18 -60.76
N ALA A 58 -29.95 -84.71 -59.61
CA ALA A 58 -28.89 -85.34 -58.83
C ALA A 58 -29.45 -85.64 -57.45
N VAL A 59 -30.08 -86.81 -57.37
CA VAL A 59 -29.87 -87.82 -56.33
C VAL A 59 -29.53 -87.25 -54.96
N TYR A 60 -30.42 -87.47 -53.98
CA TYR A 60 -30.08 -87.56 -52.57
C TYR A 60 -28.93 -88.58 -52.40
N ARG A 61 -27.69 -88.18 -52.69
CA ARG A 61 -26.51 -88.90 -52.25
C ARG A 61 -26.46 -88.63 -50.77
N GLN A 62 -26.96 -89.58 -49.99
CA GLN A 62 -26.44 -89.85 -48.66
C GLN A 62 -24.92 -89.80 -48.78
N SER A 63 -24.34 -88.67 -48.37
CA SER A 63 -22.91 -88.51 -48.25
C SER A 63 -22.47 -89.52 -47.20
N LYS A 64 -22.01 -90.69 -47.65
CA LYS A 64 -21.39 -91.70 -46.79
C LYS A 64 -20.31 -90.97 -46.00
N LEU A 65 -20.53 -90.85 -44.69
CA LEU A 65 -19.51 -90.37 -43.76
C LEU A 65 -18.23 -91.16 -44.06
N PRO A 66 -17.05 -90.52 -44.07
CA PRO A 66 -15.82 -91.24 -44.35
C PRO A 66 -15.65 -92.29 -43.25
N THR A 67 -15.77 -93.57 -43.61
CA THR A 67 -15.78 -94.71 -42.69
C THR A 67 -14.39 -95.08 -42.19
N THR A 68 -13.37 -94.28 -42.52
CA THR A 68 -12.02 -94.49 -42.01
C THR A 68 -11.86 -93.74 -40.68
N PRO A 69 -11.31 -94.39 -39.64
CA PRO A 69 -11.10 -93.75 -38.33
C PRO A 69 -10.23 -92.48 -38.42
N LYS A 70 -9.36 -92.39 -39.43
CA LYS A 70 -8.53 -91.20 -39.70
C LYS A 70 -9.35 -89.96 -40.09
N ALA A 71 -10.32 -90.11 -41.00
CA ALA A 71 -11.13 -88.99 -41.47
C ALA A 71 -12.12 -88.49 -40.39
N SER A 72 -12.64 -89.40 -39.56
CA SER A 72 -13.45 -89.03 -38.38
C SER A 72 -12.64 -88.21 -37.35
N MET A 73 -11.39 -88.61 -37.09
CA MET A 73 -10.49 -87.88 -36.19
C MET A 73 -10.10 -86.50 -36.72
N GLU A 74 -9.80 -86.38 -38.03
CA GLU A 74 -9.51 -85.09 -38.66
C GLU A 74 -10.70 -84.12 -38.58
N MET A 75 -11.92 -84.61 -38.80
CA MET A 75 -13.14 -83.81 -38.66
C MET A 75 -13.33 -83.31 -37.23
N TRP A 76 -13.13 -84.17 -36.23
CA TRP A 76 -13.22 -83.80 -34.82
C TRP A 76 -12.17 -82.76 -34.42
N LEU A 77 -10.92 -82.87 -34.92
CA LEU A 77 -9.88 -81.88 -34.69
C LEU A 77 -10.23 -80.52 -35.33
N CYS A 78 -10.80 -80.53 -36.54
CA CYS A 78 -11.28 -79.32 -37.21
C CYS A 78 -12.39 -78.64 -36.40
N VAL A 79 -13.36 -79.41 -35.90
CA VAL A 79 -14.44 -78.88 -35.04
C VAL A 79 -13.87 -78.30 -33.74
N LYS A 80 -12.94 -79.00 -33.07
CA LYS A 80 -12.28 -78.47 -31.87
C LYS A 80 -11.56 -77.14 -32.13
N ARG A 81 -10.79 -77.05 -33.23
CA ARG A 81 -10.12 -75.80 -33.61
C ARG A 81 -11.11 -74.68 -33.90
N ALA A 82 -12.23 -74.98 -34.54
CA ALA A 82 -13.29 -74.02 -34.81
C ALA A 82 -13.92 -73.50 -33.51
N ILE A 83 -14.22 -74.38 -32.56
CA ILE A 83 -14.75 -74.00 -31.23
C ILE A 83 -13.74 -73.12 -30.50
N SER A 84 -12.47 -73.51 -30.43
CA SER A 84 -11.43 -72.70 -29.77
C SER A 84 -11.20 -71.35 -30.48
N ALA A 85 -11.40 -71.26 -31.79
CA ALA A 85 -11.36 -69.99 -32.52
C ALA A 85 -12.57 -69.11 -32.21
N ALA A 86 -13.78 -69.70 -32.16
CA ALA A 86 -15.01 -69.01 -31.81
C ALA A 86 -14.96 -68.46 -30.37
N GLU A 87 -14.45 -69.23 -29.41
CA GLU A 87 -14.27 -68.76 -28.04
C GLU A 87 -13.27 -67.61 -27.94
N ARG A 88 -12.15 -67.66 -28.66
CA ARG A 88 -11.18 -66.55 -28.72
C ARG A 88 -11.80 -65.30 -29.33
N ALA A 89 -12.59 -65.44 -30.39
CA ALA A 89 -13.30 -64.34 -31.01
C ALA A 89 -14.34 -63.72 -30.04
N LYS A 90 -15.07 -64.56 -29.30
CA LYS A 90 -16.01 -64.09 -28.27
C LYS A 90 -15.31 -63.29 -27.18
N ARG A 91 -14.20 -63.81 -26.63
CA ARG A 91 -13.41 -63.09 -25.61
C ARG A 91 -12.92 -61.73 -26.13
N ALA A 92 -12.38 -61.69 -27.34
CA ALA A 92 -11.92 -60.43 -27.95
C ALA A 92 -13.06 -59.43 -28.16
N TYR A 93 -14.26 -59.89 -28.49
CA TYR A 93 -15.45 -59.04 -28.59
C TYR A 93 -15.87 -58.49 -27.23
N ASP A 94 -15.94 -59.35 -26.20
CA ASP A 94 -16.29 -58.93 -24.85
C ASP A 94 -15.27 -57.94 -24.27
N ASP A 95 -13.97 -58.18 -24.49
CA ASP A 95 -12.88 -57.24 -24.15
C ASP A 95 -13.02 -55.90 -24.88
N GLY A 96 -13.36 -55.95 -26.17
CA GLY A 96 -13.62 -54.75 -26.97
C GLY A 96 -14.80 -53.95 -26.42
N ARG A 97 -15.90 -54.63 -26.08
CA ARG A 97 -17.08 -54.01 -25.47
C ARG A 97 -16.75 -53.38 -24.11
N ALA A 98 -15.95 -54.05 -23.28
CA ALA A 98 -15.52 -53.50 -21.99
C ALA A 98 -14.68 -52.22 -22.18
N LYS A 99 -13.73 -52.21 -23.12
CA LYS A 99 -12.92 -51.02 -23.45
C LYS A 99 -13.76 -49.86 -23.96
N VAL A 100 -14.78 -50.12 -24.77
CA VAL A 100 -15.72 -49.08 -25.24
C VAL A 100 -16.54 -48.51 -24.09
N ALA A 101 -16.98 -49.35 -23.15
CA ALA A 101 -17.70 -48.89 -21.96
C ALA A 101 -16.81 -48.00 -21.07
N GLU A 102 -15.57 -48.40 -20.83
CA GLU A 102 -14.59 -47.59 -20.08
C GLU A 102 -14.26 -46.27 -20.79
N ALA A 103 -14.05 -46.28 -22.11
CA ALA A 103 -13.86 -45.04 -22.87
C ALA A 103 -15.10 -44.13 -22.80
N GLY A 104 -16.30 -44.69 -22.80
CA GLY A 104 -17.55 -43.95 -22.62
C GLY A 104 -17.65 -43.27 -21.25
N LYS A 105 -17.28 -43.96 -20.18
CA LYS A 105 -17.20 -43.37 -18.83
C LYS A 105 -16.16 -42.26 -18.76
N ALA A 106 -14.96 -42.48 -19.27
CA ALA A 106 -13.89 -41.48 -19.27
C ALA A 106 -14.31 -40.20 -20.01
N LEU A 107 -15.09 -40.31 -21.10
CA LEU A 107 -15.64 -39.15 -21.80
C LEU A 107 -16.70 -38.41 -20.97
N GLN A 108 -17.55 -39.13 -20.24
CA GLN A 108 -18.54 -38.54 -19.33
C GLN A 108 -17.85 -37.82 -18.16
N GLU A 109 -16.85 -38.43 -17.55
CA GLU A 109 -16.04 -37.83 -16.49
C GLU A 109 -15.32 -36.58 -16.99
N HIS A 110 -14.71 -36.64 -18.19
CA HIS A 110 -14.09 -35.45 -18.78
C HIS A 110 -15.10 -34.32 -19.03
N ALA A 111 -16.30 -34.63 -19.52
CA ALA A 111 -17.35 -33.63 -19.69
C ALA A 111 -17.81 -33.03 -18.36
N GLN A 112 -17.85 -33.83 -17.29
CA GLN A 112 -18.16 -33.36 -15.95
C GLN A 112 -17.06 -32.45 -15.38
N LEU A 113 -15.79 -32.84 -15.52
CA LEU A 113 -14.64 -32.04 -15.11
C LEU A 113 -14.58 -30.69 -15.83
N LEU A 114 -14.96 -30.63 -17.11
CA LEU A 114 -15.05 -29.35 -17.83
C LEU A 114 -16.09 -28.42 -17.22
N LYS A 115 -17.27 -28.94 -16.85
CA LYS A 115 -18.31 -28.14 -16.18
C LYS A 115 -17.85 -27.63 -14.82
N GLU A 116 -17.18 -28.49 -14.05
CA GLU A 116 -16.63 -28.14 -12.74
C GLU A 116 -15.53 -27.07 -12.87
N LYS A 117 -14.65 -27.21 -13.86
CA LYS A 117 -13.63 -26.22 -14.17
C LYS A 117 -14.26 -24.86 -14.51
N GLU A 118 -15.25 -24.82 -15.40
CA GLU A 118 -15.92 -23.56 -15.73
C GLU A 118 -16.66 -22.96 -14.53
N ALA A 119 -17.26 -23.79 -13.67
CA ALA A 119 -17.89 -23.31 -12.44
C ALA A 119 -16.85 -22.71 -11.48
N ALA A 120 -15.70 -23.36 -11.33
CA ALA A 120 -14.58 -22.86 -10.53
C ALA A 120 -14.00 -21.56 -11.11
N GLU A 121 -13.86 -21.44 -12.43
CA GLU A 121 -13.42 -20.21 -13.09
C GLU A 121 -14.41 -19.06 -12.85
N ARG A 122 -15.72 -19.31 -12.94
CA ARG A 122 -16.74 -18.29 -12.61
C ARG A 122 -16.66 -17.85 -11.15
N GLN A 123 -16.44 -18.79 -10.22
CA GLN A 123 -16.26 -18.47 -8.80
C GLN A 123 -14.97 -17.68 -8.54
N ALA A 124 -13.88 -18.00 -9.24
CA ALA A 124 -12.61 -17.29 -9.15
C ALA A 124 -12.74 -15.85 -9.67
N LEU A 125 -13.40 -15.64 -10.82
CA LEU A 125 -13.68 -14.29 -11.33
C LEU A 125 -14.57 -13.48 -10.38
N ALA A 126 -15.57 -14.13 -9.78
CA ALA A 126 -16.45 -13.46 -8.81
C ALA A 126 -15.69 -13.08 -7.51
N SER A 127 -14.75 -13.90 -7.05
CA SER A 127 -13.94 -13.58 -5.87
C SER A 127 -12.87 -12.53 -6.18
N GLU A 128 -12.29 -12.54 -7.37
CA GLU A 128 -11.37 -11.52 -7.86
C GLU A 128 -12.06 -10.15 -7.95
N ALA A 129 -13.26 -10.06 -8.53
CA ALA A 129 -14.04 -8.84 -8.58
C ALA A 129 -14.35 -8.27 -7.18
N LYS A 130 -14.67 -9.13 -6.21
CA LYS A 130 -14.85 -8.72 -4.81
C LYS A 130 -13.55 -8.23 -4.18
N ALA A 131 -12.42 -8.87 -4.48
CA ALA A 131 -11.11 -8.45 -3.98
C ALA A 131 -10.71 -7.08 -4.55
N GLU A 132 -10.99 -6.82 -5.82
CA GLU A 132 -10.78 -5.51 -6.45
C GLU A 132 -11.65 -4.41 -5.82
N GLN A 133 -12.93 -4.69 -5.56
CA GLN A 133 -13.80 -3.77 -4.83
C GLN A 133 -13.26 -3.43 -3.44
N MET A 134 -12.78 -4.43 -2.69
CA MET A 134 -12.16 -4.19 -1.37
C MET A 134 -10.88 -3.38 -1.48
N ARG A 135 -10.05 -3.61 -2.51
CA ARG A 135 -8.83 -2.80 -2.75
C ARG A 135 -9.19 -1.34 -3.03
N ALA A 136 -10.16 -1.09 -3.91
CA ALA A 136 -10.62 0.25 -4.22
C ALA A 136 -11.18 0.96 -2.98
N ALA A 137 -11.97 0.26 -2.16
CA ALA A 137 -12.48 0.80 -0.90
C ALA A 137 -11.36 1.15 0.10
N LEU A 138 -10.32 0.32 0.20
CA LEU A 138 -9.17 0.59 1.06
C LEU A 138 -8.33 1.77 0.56
N GLU A 139 -8.16 1.92 -0.75
CA GLU A 139 -7.47 3.06 -1.33
C GLU A 139 -8.24 4.36 -1.10
N ALA A 140 -9.56 4.34 -1.26
CA ALA A 140 -10.42 5.48 -0.94
C ALA A 140 -10.37 5.84 0.56
N ALA A 141 -10.40 4.85 1.45
CA ALA A 141 -10.29 5.07 2.89
C ALA A 141 -8.92 5.67 3.28
N ARG A 142 -7.84 5.24 2.63
CA ARG A 142 -6.50 5.80 2.83
C ARG A 142 -6.39 7.25 2.34
N ALA A 143 -7.02 7.58 1.21
CA ALA A 143 -7.08 8.95 0.73
C ALA A 143 -7.83 9.84 1.74
N ALA A 144 -9.02 9.41 2.18
CA ALA A 144 -9.81 10.15 3.17
C ALA A 144 -9.07 10.32 4.51
N ALA A 145 -8.28 9.34 4.95
CA ALA A 145 -7.46 9.45 6.15
C ALA A 145 -6.38 10.53 6.00
N ARG A 146 -5.69 10.59 4.86
CA ARG A 146 -4.69 11.64 4.59
C ARG A 146 -5.33 13.03 4.51
N ASP A 147 -6.50 13.13 3.90
CA ASP A 147 -7.23 14.40 3.83
C ASP A 147 -7.65 14.86 5.24
N ALA A 148 -8.08 13.94 6.10
CA ALA A 148 -8.40 14.23 7.49
C ALA A 148 -7.16 14.64 8.30
N GLU A 149 -6.01 14.00 8.08
CA GLU A 149 -4.72 14.39 8.68
C GLU A 149 -4.34 15.81 8.26
N ALA A 150 -4.38 16.13 6.96
CA ALA A 150 -4.07 17.46 6.45
C ALA A 150 -5.01 18.54 7.02
N VAL A 151 -6.31 18.24 7.18
CA VAL A 151 -7.26 19.15 7.84
C VAL A 151 -6.89 19.34 9.31
N SER A 152 -6.49 18.27 10.01
CA SER A 152 -6.10 18.37 11.42
C SER A 152 -4.84 19.21 11.63
N GLU A 153 -3.85 19.08 10.73
CA GLU A 153 -2.64 19.92 10.73
C GLU A 153 -2.99 21.39 10.46
N ALA A 154 -3.82 21.67 9.46
CA ALA A 154 -4.27 23.03 9.16
C ALA A 154 -5.03 23.68 10.33
N ILE A 155 -5.83 22.90 11.08
CA ILE A 155 -6.51 23.38 12.29
C ILE A 155 -5.50 23.70 13.40
N GLN A 156 -4.47 22.88 13.59
CA GLN A 156 -3.42 23.13 14.58
C GLN A 156 -2.62 24.39 14.24
N ASP A 157 -2.25 24.57 12.98
CA ASP A 157 -1.54 25.76 12.50
C ASP A 157 -2.38 27.03 12.73
N ALA A 158 -3.67 27.00 12.36
CA ALA A 158 -4.58 28.12 12.58
C ALA A 158 -4.78 28.43 14.08
N LEU A 159 -4.82 27.41 14.93
CA LEU A 159 -4.88 27.58 16.38
C LEU A 159 -3.61 28.27 16.90
N GLN A 160 -2.43 27.79 16.50
CA GLN A 160 -1.15 28.34 16.93
C GLN A 160 -0.98 29.79 16.46
N GLU A 161 -1.40 30.09 15.22
CA GLU A 161 -1.41 31.46 14.71
C GLU A 161 -2.35 32.35 15.52
N SER A 162 -3.55 31.87 15.84
CA SER A 162 -4.49 32.61 16.71
C SER A 162 -3.94 32.83 18.12
N GLU A 163 -3.20 31.89 18.69
CA GLU A 163 -2.58 32.06 20.00
C GLU A 163 -1.49 33.14 19.97
N ARG A 164 -0.68 33.15 18.90
CA ARG A 164 0.34 34.19 18.70
C ARG A 164 -0.26 35.58 18.52
N THR A 165 -1.35 35.71 17.75
CA THR A 165 -2.01 37.01 17.57
C THR A 165 -2.62 37.50 18.87
N LYS A 166 -3.32 36.63 19.62
CA LYS A 166 -3.86 36.98 20.94
C LYS A 166 -2.77 37.36 21.94
N ALA A 167 -1.63 36.67 21.94
CA ALA A 167 -0.50 37.02 22.79
C ALA A 167 0.04 38.42 22.43
N ALA A 168 0.21 38.71 21.14
CA ALA A 168 0.64 40.03 20.68
C ALA A 168 -0.36 41.15 21.06
N GLU A 169 -1.67 40.89 20.97
CA GLU A 169 -2.71 41.82 21.41
C GLU A 169 -2.64 42.09 22.92
N ILE A 170 -2.45 41.05 23.74
CA ILE A 170 -2.29 41.19 25.20
C ILE A 170 -1.04 42.01 25.52
N GLU A 171 0.10 41.71 24.89
CA GLU A 171 1.35 42.45 25.09
C GLU A 171 1.19 43.93 24.71
N ALA A 172 0.53 44.21 23.57
CA ALA A 172 0.23 45.58 23.17
C ALA A 172 -0.68 46.30 24.17
N ALA A 173 -1.72 45.63 24.68
CA ALA A 173 -2.61 46.19 25.69
C ALA A 173 -1.87 46.45 27.02
N VAL A 174 -1.00 45.54 27.45
CA VAL A 174 -0.16 45.72 28.65
C VAL A 174 0.79 46.89 28.47
N HIS A 175 1.49 46.98 27.34
CA HIS A 175 2.36 48.11 27.05
C HIS A 175 1.61 49.44 27.07
N SER A 176 0.42 49.49 26.43
CA SER A 176 -0.43 50.68 26.46
C SER A 176 -0.89 51.04 27.87
N ALA A 177 -1.26 50.06 28.69
CA ALA A 177 -1.69 50.30 30.08
C ALA A 177 -0.52 50.80 30.95
N VAL A 178 0.66 50.20 30.83
CA VAL A 178 1.88 50.64 31.51
C VAL A 178 2.26 52.06 31.09
N GLN A 179 2.20 52.36 29.79
CA GLN A 179 2.48 53.70 29.29
C GLN A 179 1.47 54.71 29.83
N GLY A 180 0.17 54.38 29.79
CA GLY A 180 -0.90 55.22 30.34
C GLY A 180 -0.72 55.51 31.83
N TYR A 181 -0.37 54.49 32.63
CA TYR A 181 -0.08 54.66 34.05
C TYR A 181 1.16 55.52 34.28
N ARG A 182 2.24 55.32 33.52
CA ARG A 182 3.45 56.15 33.63
C ARG A 182 3.21 57.62 33.29
N SER A 183 2.25 57.90 32.41
CA SER A 183 1.83 59.26 32.08
C SER A 183 0.75 59.83 33.01
N SER A 184 0.29 59.07 34.01
CA SER A 184 -0.78 59.52 34.90
C SER A 184 -0.25 60.40 36.02
N ASP A 185 -1.10 61.31 36.49
CA ASP A 185 -0.81 62.15 37.65
C ASP A 185 -0.66 61.32 38.94
N GLU A 186 -1.27 60.14 39.01
CA GLU A 186 -1.12 59.22 40.15
C GLU A 186 0.31 58.71 40.26
N PHE A 187 0.95 58.37 39.13
CA PHE A 187 2.32 57.90 39.09
C PHE A 187 3.32 59.01 39.44
N THR A 188 3.14 60.21 38.88
CA THR A 188 3.99 61.37 39.21
C THR A 188 3.85 61.75 40.69
N THR A 189 2.64 61.72 41.24
CA THR A 189 2.39 61.99 42.66
C THR A 189 3.07 60.97 43.57
N LEU A 190 3.07 59.68 43.21
CA LEU A 190 3.77 58.63 43.96
C LEU A 190 5.29 58.83 43.91
N LEU A 191 5.83 59.14 42.72
CA LEU A 191 7.25 59.47 42.58
C LEU A 191 7.64 60.68 43.41
N ASP A 192 6.87 61.77 43.39
CA ASP A 192 7.22 63.00 44.11
C ASP A 192 7.08 62.83 45.63
N LYS A 193 6.02 62.15 46.10
CA LYS A 193 5.73 62.03 47.53
C LYS A 193 6.51 60.95 48.24
N GLU A 194 6.66 59.77 47.65
CA GLU A 194 7.33 58.64 48.32
C GLU A 194 8.79 58.57 47.87
N VAL A 195 9.03 58.39 46.57
CA VAL A 195 10.39 58.16 46.07
C VAL A 195 11.24 59.42 46.20
N GLY A 196 10.68 60.59 45.87
CA GLY A 196 11.35 61.88 45.95
C GLY A 196 11.68 62.26 47.39
N SER A 197 10.78 61.96 48.34
CA SER A 197 11.03 62.21 49.76
C SER A 197 12.06 61.25 50.36
N GLU A 198 12.03 59.96 50.01
CA GLU A 198 13.07 59.00 50.40
C GLU A 198 14.44 59.38 49.80
N MET A 199 14.47 59.84 48.55
CA MET A 199 15.72 60.27 47.91
C MET A 199 16.26 61.55 48.55
N ALA A 200 15.38 62.49 48.92
CA ALA A 200 15.76 63.69 49.66
C ALA A 200 16.32 63.33 51.05
N ASP A 201 15.68 62.41 51.77
CA ASP A 201 16.20 61.89 53.06
C ASP A 201 17.56 61.21 52.90
N LEU A 202 17.73 60.37 51.88
CA LEU A 202 19.00 59.71 51.58
C LEU A 202 20.10 60.72 51.24
N LEU A 203 19.81 61.71 50.38
CA LEU A 203 20.76 62.76 50.04
C LEU A 203 21.17 63.55 51.27
N TYR A 204 20.20 63.90 52.11
CA TYR A 204 20.43 64.62 53.35
C TYR A 204 21.31 63.82 54.33
N ARG A 205 21.03 62.52 54.50
CA ARG A 205 21.85 61.61 55.32
C ARG A 205 23.25 61.41 54.73
N PHE A 206 23.38 61.40 53.40
CA PHE A 206 24.66 61.33 52.71
C PHE A 206 25.47 62.62 52.85
N LYS A 207 24.85 63.80 52.74
CA LYS A 207 25.52 65.10 53.02
C LYS A 207 26.02 65.18 54.47
N ARG A 208 25.32 64.53 55.41
CA ARG A 208 25.74 64.41 56.81
C ARG A 208 26.74 63.27 57.07
N TYR A 209 27.10 62.48 56.06
CA TYR A 209 28.04 61.37 56.22
C TYR A 209 29.46 61.89 56.49
N ASN A 210 29.98 61.55 57.67
CA ASN A 210 31.36 61.85 58.05
C ASN A 210 32.22 60.57 57.90
N PRO A 211 33.12 60.47 56.92
CA PRO A 211 33.92 59.26 56.68
C PRO A 211 34.88 58.91 57.82
N GLY A 212 35.13 59.84 58.75
CA GLY A 212 35.95 59.63 59.94
C GLY A 212 35.24 58.88 61.08
N GLN A 213 33.91 58.77 61.06
CA GLN A 213 33.14 58.03 62.04
C GLN A 213 32.57 56.77 61.38
N LYS A 214 33.01 55.58 61.83
CA LYS A 214 32.46 54.27 61.43
C LYS A 214 31.05 54.06 62.00
N LEU A 215 30.12 54.95 61.71
CA LEU A 215 28.72 54.75 62.05
C LEU A 215 28.12 53.81 61.02
N ASN A 216 27.65 52.66 61.50
CA ASN A 216 26.89 51.69 60.72
C ASN A 216 25.74 52.43 60.03
N LEU A 217 25.69 52.34 58.70
CA LEU A 217 24.60 52.76 57.84
C LEU A 217 23.35 51.89 58.12
N ASN A 218 22.81 51.96 59.32
CA ASN A 218 21.50 51.41 59.63
C ASN A 218 20.48 52.43 59.17
N PHE A 219 20.08 52.32 57.90
CA PHE A 219 19.10 53.19 57.22
C PHE A 219 17.73 53.29 57.93
N ALA A 220 17.48 52.47 58.96
CA ALA A 220 16.24 52.42 59.72
C ALA A 220 16.20 53.25 61.03
N ALA A 221 17.29 53.94 61.41
CA ALA A 221 17.32 54.77 62.62
C ALA A 221 17.26 56.28 62.31
N ASP A 222 16.71 57.08 63.24
CA ASP A 222 16.65 58.54 63.13
C ASP A 222 18.03 59.15 62.83
N PRO A 223 18.10 60.19 61.97
CA PRO A 223 19.36 60.83 61.61
C PRO A 223 20.05 61.40 62.86
N PRO A 224 21.39 61.36 62.93
CA PRO A 224 22.12 61.89 64.08
C PRO A 224 21.87 63.40 64.26
N PRO A 225 21.83 63.91 65.51
CA PRO A 225 21.59 65.31 65.79
C PRO A 225 22.69 66.21 65.21
N LEU A 226 22.29 67.45 64.88
CA LEU A 226 23.19 68.46 64.32
C LEU A 226 24.36 68.79 65.27
N PRO A 227 25.57 69.02 64.74
CA PRO A 227 26.66 69.58 65.53
C PRO A 227 26.30 70.99 66.02
N GLU A 228 26.70 71.35 67.23
CA GLU A 228 26.47 72.69 67.80
C GLU A 228 27.03 73.78 66.87
N GLY A 229 26.15 74.64 66.36
CA GLY A 229 26.49 75.76 65.47
C GLY A 229 26.12 75.60 63.99
N LEU A 230 25.69 74.41 63.56
CA LEU A 230 25.11 74.18 62.24
C LEU A 230 23.58 74.28 62.30
N THR A 231 23.01 75.26 61.60
CA THR A 231 21.55 75.39 61.45
C THR A 231 21.08 74.62 60.23
N GLU A 232 19.79 74.24 60.23
CA GLU A 232 19.16 73.50 59.13
C GLU A 232 19.30 74.24 57.78
N GLU A 233 19.16 75.58 57.79
CA GLU A 233 19.36 76.44 56.60
C GLU A 233 20.79 76.33 56.01
N MET A 234 21.81 76.16 56.85
CA MET A 234 23.20 76.05 56.37
C MET A 234 23.50 74.73 55.65
N ILE A 235 22.64 73.71 55.79
CA ILE A 235 22.79 72.40 55.13
C ILE A 235 22.05 72.38 53.79
N GLU A 236 20.89 73.02 53.72
CA GLU A 236 20.12 73.18 52.48
C GLU A 236 20.90 73.99 51.45
N ASP A 237 21.59 75.05 51.88
CA ASP A 237 22.44 75.90 51.04
C ASP A 237 23.81 75.27 50.67
N TYR A 238 24.15 74.09 51.20
CA TYR A 238 25.44 73.45 50.93
C TYR A 238 25.42 72.66 49.62
N GLU A 239 25.98 73.26 48.56
CA GLU A 239 26.07 72.68 47.21
C GLU A 239 27.19 71.62 47.03
N GLY A 240 27.95 71.34 48.09
CA GLY A 240 29.10 70.44 48.04
C GLY A 240 30.38 71.14 47.54
N GLU A 241 31.54 70.57 47.87
CA GLU A 241 32.86 71.15 47.56
C GLU A 241 33.22 71.18 46.06
N ASP A 242 32.35 70.67 45.17
CA ASP A 242 32.53 70.68 43.70
C ASP A 242 31.60 71.69 42.98
N ALA A 243 30.99 72.65 43.70
CA ALA A 243 30.25 73.74 43.06
C ALA A 243 31.21 74.72 42.34
N GLU A 244 31.09 74.79 41.01
CA GLU A 244 31.87 75.69 40.16
C GLU A 244 31.74 77.16 40.59
N ALA A 245 32.87 77.84 40.72
CA ALA A 245 32.94 79.25 41.09
C ALA A 245 32.17 80.14 40.09
N PRO A 246 31.33 81.09 40.55
CA PRO A 246 30.52 81.90 39.64
C PRO A 246 31.36 83.05 39.10
N GLY A 247 31.66 83.03 37.80
CA GLY A 247 32.29 84.17 37.15
C GLY A 247 32.71 83.99 35.70
N SER A 248 31.77 84.09 34.75
CA SER A 248 32.03 84.85 33.52
C SER A 248 30.74 85.23 32.81
N ALA A 249 30.65 86.51 32.46
CA ALA A 249 29.51 87.20 31.90
C ALA A 249 29.10 86.78 30.48
N GLU A 250 27.79 86.94 30.25
CA GLU A 250 27.05 87.28 29.03
C GLU A 250 27.76 87.33 27.66
N ALA A 251 27.14 86.66 26.67
CA ALA A 251 26.93 87.23 25.34
C ALA A 251 25.67 86.67 24.66
N ASN A 252 24.62 87.49 24.68
CA ASN A 252 23.64 87.76 23.61
C ASN A 252 23.23 86.69 22.58
N THR A 253 21.92 86.37 22.63
CA THR A 253 20.89 86.48 21.56
C THR A 253 21.21 86.13 20.09
N VAL A 254 20.34 85.30 19.48
CA VAL A 254 19.36 85.67 18.40
C VAL A 254 18.85 84.43 17.62
N ALA A 255 17.53 84.21 17.70
CA ALA A 255 16.49 83.89 16.69
C ALA A 255 16.62 82.82 15.58
N GLY A 256 15.44 82.23 15.29
CA GLY A 256 14.97 81.72 13.97
C GLY A 256 15.12 80.21 13.80
N ASP A 257 14.10 79.36 13.93
CA ASP A 257 12.85 79.21 13.16
C ASP A 257 13.01 78.64 11.73
N GLU A 258 12.12 77.70 11.42
CA GLU A 258 11.73 77.10 10.13
C GLU A 258 12.70 76.28 9.23
N ALA A 259 12.35 74.97 9.17
CA ALA A 259 11.85 74.25 7.99
C ALA A 259 12.79 73.65 6.91
N ALA A 260 12.49 72.37 6.63
CA ALA A 260 12.46 71.67 5.34
C ALA A 260 13.78 71.33 4.62
N ALA A 261 14.13 70.03 4.65
CA ALA A 261 14.11 69.11 3.49
C ALA A 261 14.41 67.68 3.94
#